data_AF-A0A8J7S274-F1
#
_entry.id   AF-A0A8J7S274-F1
#
_cell.length_a   1.000
_cell.length_b   1.000
_cell.length_c   1.000
_cell.angle_alpha   90.00
_cell.angle_beta   90.00
_cell.angle_gamma   90.00
#
_symmetry.space_group_name_H-M   'P 1'
#
loop_
_entity.id
_entity.type
_entity.pdbx_description
1 polymer ?
#
loop_
_entity_poly.entity_id
_entity_poly.type
_entity_poly.pdbx_seq_one_letter_code
_entity_poly.pdbx_strand_id
1 'polypeptide(L)' 'MTLFERARAEQVAILPGLPFYVDGGGEHMVRLNFSNADEERITEGMHRLARAIGV' A
#
# COMPACT_ATOMS: atom_id res chain seq x y z
N MET A 1 -8.24 4.37 11.64
CA MET A 1 -7.33 3.32 11.11
C MET A 1 -6.46 3.96 10.05
N THR A 2 -5.15 3.66 10.01
CA THR A 2 -4.24 4.15 8.97
C THR A 2 -4.52 3.45 7.62
N LEU A 3 -3.97 3.95 6.51
CA LEU A 3 -4.06 3.23 5.22
C LEU A 3 -3.44 1.83 5.32
N PHE A 4 -2.37 1.67 6.08
CA PHE A 4 -1.73 0.37 6.34
C PHE A 4 -2.69 -0.64 6.99
N GLU A 5 -3.42 -0.22 8.03
CA GLU A 5 -4.44 -1.05 8.69
C GLU A 5 -5.58 -1.43 7.73
N ARG A 6 -6.08 -0.48 6.93
CA ARG A 6 -7.16 -0.72 5.96
C ARG A 6 -6.72 -1.64 4.83
N ALA A 7 -5.55 -1.43 4.25
CA ALA A 7 -4.99 -2.27 3.20
C ALA A 7 -4.76 -3.70 3.71
N ARG A 8 -4.25 -3.86 4.95
CA ARG A 8 -4.08 -5.17 5.58
C ARG A 8 -5.42 -5.91 5.71
N ALA A 9 -6.50 -5.22 6.06
CA ALA A 9 -7.83 -5.82 6.14
C ALA A 9 -8.34 -6.32 4.77
N GLU A 10 -7.98 -5.63 3.69
CA GLU A 10 -8.22 -6.07 2.30
C GLU A 10 -7.19 -7.12 1.79
N GLN A 11 -6.31 -7.59 2.67
CA GLN A 11 -5.18 -8.50 2.37
C GLN A 11 -4.16 -7.93 1.37
N VAL A 12 -3.91 -6.62 1.41
CA VAL A 12 -2.84 -5.94 0.66
C VAL A 12 -1.78 -5.44 1.62
N ALA A 13 -0.55 -5.93 1.45
CA ALA A 13 0.60 -5.44 2.19
C ALA A 13 1.17 -4.19 1.49
N ILE A 14 1.27 -3.09 2.23
CA ILE A 14 1.93 -1.86 1.78
C ILE A 14 3.08 -1.53 2.72
N LEU A 15 4.08 -0.81 2.22
CA LEU A 15 5.14 -0.26 3.06
C LEU A 15 4.91 1.25 3.24
N PRO A 16 4.66 1.74 4.46
CA PRO A 16 4.57 3.17 4.73
C PRO A 16 5.83 3.91 4.31
N GLY A 17 5.70 5.17 3.90
CA GLY A 17 6.81 6.00 3.45
C GLY A 17 7.74 6.45 4.58
N LEU A 18 7.25 6.56 5.81
CA LEU A 18 7.97 7.11 6.97
C LEU A 18 9.43 6.63 7.12
N PRO A 19 9.78 5.33 6.94
CA PRO A 19 11.17 4.87 7.07
C PRO A 19 12.13 5.39 5.99
N PHE A 20 11.64 6.02 4.92
CA PHE A 20 12.44 6.46 3.76
C PHE A 20 12.76 7.96 3.75
N TYR A 21 12.18 8.75 4.67
CA TYR A 21 12.38 10.20 4.70
C TYR A 21 13.23 10.57 5.94
N VAL A 22 14.53 10.81 5.71
CA VAL A 22 15.53 11.01 6.79
C VAL A 22 15.29 12.28 7.62
N ASP A 23 14.67 13.30 7.02
CA ASP A 23 14.34 14.57 7.67
C ASP A 23 12.88 14.62 8.18
N GLY A 24 12.22 13.46 8.26
CA GLY A 24 10.79 13.36 8.55
C GLY A 24 9.90 13.52 7.31
N GLY A 25 8.60 13.32 7.50
CA GLY A 25 7.63 13.28 6.40
C GLY A 25 7.29 11.85 5.94
N GLY A 26 6.58 11.74 4.81
CA GLY A 26 6.21 10.45 4.22
C GLY A 26 4.99 9.76 4.86
N GLU A 27 4.26 10.46 5.73
CA GLU A 27 3.03 9.98 6.38
C GLU A 27 1.90 9.72 5.38
N HIS A 28 1.95 10.39 4.23
CA HIS A 28 1.00 10.25 3.12
C HIS A 28 1.59 9.53 1.91
N MET A 29 2.78 8.95 2.06
CA MET A 29 3.48 8.22 1.00
C MET A 29 3.50 6.73 1.29
N VAL A 30 3.50 5.91 0.24
CA VAL A 30 3.61 4.45 0.33
C VAL A 30 4.55 3.94 -0.76
N ARG A 31 5.29 2.88 -0.47
CA ARG A 31 6.08 2.16 -1.48
C ARG A 31 5.35 0.90 -1.90
N LEU A 32 5.12 0.76 -3.20
CA LEU A 32 4.62 -0.46 -3.83
C LEU A 32 5.76 -1.18 -4.53
N ASN A 33 5.70 -2.50 -4.59
CA ASN A 33 6.58 -3.32 -5.41
C ASN A 33 5.76 -4.34 -6.20
N PHE A 34 6.24 -4.65 -7.39
CA PHE A 34 5.58 -5.58 -8.32
C PHE A 34 6.50 -6.75 -8.67
N SER A 35 7.64 -6.89 -8.00
CA SER A 35 8.69 -7.88 -8.32
C SER A 35 8.34 -9.32 -7.90
N ASN A 36 7.35 -9.51 -7.02
CA ASN A 36 6.97 -10.81 -6.46
C ASN A 36 5.55 -11.26 -6.86
N ALA A 37 4.74 -10.38 -7.44
CA ALA A 37 3.37 -10.68 -7.82
C ALA A 37 3.27 -10.84 -9.34
N ASP A 38 2.49 -11.82 -9.79
CA ASP A 38 2.07 -11.96 -11.19
C ASP A 38 1.03 -10.88 -11.57
N GLU A 39 0.77 -10.74 -12.86
CA GLU A 39 -0.09 -9.68 -13.41
C GLU A 39 -1.51 -9.71 -12.85
N GLU A 40 -2.07 -10.91 -12.67
CA GLU A 40 -3.40 -11.11 -12.09
C GLU A 40 -3.46 -10.64 -10.63
N ARG A 41 -2.47 -11.01 -9.81
CA ARG A 41 -2.39 -10.59 -8.40
C ARG A 41 -2.10 -9.10 -8.26
N ILE A 42 -1.33 -8.52 -9.19
CA ILE A 42 -1.12 -7.07 -9.24
C ILE A 42 -2.47 -6.38 -9.47
N THR A 43 -3.22 -6.80 -10.48
CA THR A 43 -4.53 -6.22 -10.82
C THR A 43 -5.50 -6.29 -9.64
N GLU A 44 -5.68 -7.48 -9.05
CA GLU A 44 -6.54 -7.66 -7.88
C GLU A 44 -6.06 -6.87 -6.66
N GLY A 45 -4.74 -6.83 -6.44
CA GLY A 45 -4.12 -6.05 -5.36
C GLY A 45 -4.41 -4.54 -5.49
N MET A 46 -4.39 -4.01 -6.72
CA MET A 46 -4.71 -2.60 -6.98
C MET A 46 -6.20 -2.31 -6.74
N HIS A 47 -7.11 -3.20 -7.11
CA HIS A 47 -8.54 -3.04 -6.80
C HIS A 47 -8.82 -3.07 -5.29
N ARG A 48 -8.18 -3.98 -4.55
CA ARG A 48 -8.23 -4.02 -3.07
C ARG A 48 -7.68 -2.74 -2.44
N LEU A 49 -6.56 -2.24 -2.97
CA LEU A 49 -5.95 -1.00 -2.48
C LEU A 49 -6.85 0.21 -2.72
N ALA A 50 -7.53 0.29 -3.87
CA ALA A 50 -8.53 1.32 -4.16
C ALA A 50 -9.66 1.34 -3.10
N ARG A 51 -10.22 0.16 -2.78
CA ARG A 51 -11.21 0.03 -1.69
C ARG A 51 -10.68 0.51 -0.33
N ALA A 52 -9.44 0.17 0.00
CA ALA A 52 -8.81 0.61 1.25
C ALA A 52 -8.58 2.13 1.31
N ILE A 53 -8.32 2.78 0.17
CA ILE A 53 -8.23 4.24 0.04
C ILE A 53 -9.62 4.88 0.15
N GLY A 54 -10.64 4.23 -0.42
CA GLY A 54 -12.01 4.72 -0.49
C GLY A 54 -12.36 5.36 -1.83
N VAL A 55 -11.75 4.88 -2.92
CA VAL A 55 -12.02 5.30 -4.32
C VAL A 55 -12.57 4.15 -5.15
#